data_AF-A0A661LMF1-F1
#
_entry.id   AF-A0A661LMF1-F1
#
_cell.length_a   1.000
_cell.length_b   1.000
_cell.length_c   1.000
_cell.angle_alpha   90.00
_cell.angle_beta   90.00
_cell.angle_gamma   90.00
#
_symmetry.space_group_name_H-M   'P 1'
#
loop_
_entity.id
_entity.type
_entity.pdbx_description
1 polymer ?
#
loop_
_entity_poly.entity_id
_entity_poly.type
_entity_poly.pdbx_seq_one_letter_code
_entity_poly.pdbx_strand_id
1 'polypeptide(L)' 'MSLSKLLLSVAIMVVLSFLLSFRYAQADIYRFKDKNGVWHFTNVRSDPRYRLYMREGGLKARQYIINYDAIIHKAAEQF' A
#
# COMPACT_ATOMS: atom_id res chain seq x y z
N MET A 1 -9.38 -14.78 -42.53
CA MET A 1 -9.58 -13.70 -41.54
C MET A 1 -9.16 -12.39 -42.21
N SER A 2 -9.96 -11.33 -42.21
CA SER A 2 -9.57 -10.08 -42.90
C SER A 2 -8.50 -9.32 -42.10
N LEU A 3 -7.64 -8.57 -42.80
CA LEU A 3 -6.57 -7.76 -42.21
C LEU A 3 -7.08 -6.82 -41.11
N SER A 4 -8.27 -6.24 -41.31
CA SER A 4 -8.93 -5.38 -40.31
C SER A 4 -9.26 -6.10 -39.00
N LYS A 5 -9.70 -7.37 -39.06
CA LYS A 5 -10.00 -8.17 -37.87
C LYS A 5 -8.72 -8.55 -37.12
N LEU A 6 -7.63 -8.79 -37.84
CA LEU A 6 -6.31 -9.06 -37.25
C LEU A 6 -5.75 -7.82 -36.52
N LEU A 7 -5.82 -6.64 -37.15
CA LEU A 7 -5.36 -5.39 -36.55
C LEU A 7 -6.16 -5.04 -35.29
N LEU A 8 -7.48 -5.22 -35.32
CA LEU A 8 -8.34 -4.99 -34.15
C LEU A 8 -8.00 -5.93 -32.99
N SER A 9 -7.75 -7.22 -33.28
CA SER A 9 -7.42 -8.19 -32.23
C SER A 9 -6.04 -7.92 -31.62
N VAL A 10 -5.06 -7.49 -32.40
CA VAL A 10 -3.75 -7.04 -31.89
C VAL A 10 -3.89 -5.80 -31.00
N ALA A 11 -4.67 -4.80 -31.43
CA ALA A 11 -4.91 -3.60 -30.63
C ALA A 11 -5.57 -3.92 -29.28
N ILE A 12 -6.56 -4.82 -29.27
CA ILE A 12 -7.20 -5.28 -28.03
C ILE A 12 -6.21 -6.01 -27.12
N MET A 13 -5.36 -6.88 -27.67
CA MET A 13 -4.32 -7.55 -26.86
C MET A 13 -3.33 -6.55 -26.25
N VAL A 14 -2.93 -5.52 -26.99
CA VAL A 14 -2.02 -4.49 -26.47
C VAL A 14 -2.69 -3.74 -25.32
N VAL A 15 -3.94 -3.29 -25.50
CA VAL A 15 -4.69 -2.59 -24.44
C VAL A 15 -4.86 -3.47 -23.19
N LEU A 16 -5.26 -4.73 -23.36
CA LEU A 16 -5.40 -5.66 -22.23
C LEU A 16 -4.07 -5.89 -21.51
N SER A 17 -2.96 -5.99 -22.24
CA SER A 17 -1.62 -6.15 -21.65
C SER A 17 -1.22 -4.93 -20.81
N PHE A 18 -1.56 -3.72 -21.26
CA PHE A 18 -1.34 -2.49 -20.49
C PHE A 18 -2.22 -2.42 -19.24
N LEU A 19 -3.49 -2.82 -19.33
CA LEU A 19 -4.41 -2.82 -18.18
C LEU A 19 -3.98 -3.81 -17.09
N LEU A 20 -3.43 -4.96 -17.48
CA LEU A 20 -2.90 -5.96 -16.53
C LEU A 20 -1.57 -5.55 -15.90
N SER A 21 -0.90 -4.52 -16.42
CA SER A 21 0.38 -4.02 -15.90
C SER A 21 0.24 -3.07 -14.70
N PHE A 22 -0.99 -2.75 -14.29
CA PHE A 22 -1.23 -1.96 -13.07
C PHE A 22 -0.82 -2.79 -11.84
N ARG A 23 0.37 -2.50 -11.31
CA ARG A 23 0.77 -3.04 -10.00
C ARG A 23 -0.10 -2.40 -8.93
N TYR A 24 -0.67 -3.22 -8.05
CA TYR A 24 -1.33 -2.74 -6.84
C TYR A 24 -0.37 -1.84 -6.07
N ALA A 25 -0.80 -0.61 -5.77
CA ALA A 25 -0.06 0.27 -4.88
C ALA A 25 -0.06 -0.38 -3.50
N GLN A 26 1.09 -0.87 -3.05
CA GLN A 26 1.21 -1.43 -1.70
C GLN A 26 1.26 -0.26 -0.71
N ALA A 27 0.28 -0.18 0.18
CA ALA A 27 0.20 0.81 1.25
C ALA A 27 0.65 0.25 2.62
N ASP A 28 1.57 -0.73 2.61
CA ASP A 28 2.24 -1.19 3.83
C ASP A 28 2.94 -0.01 4.51
N ILE A 29 2.77 0.14 5.83
CA ILE A 29 3.48 1.14 6.62
C ILE A 29 4.76 0.52 7.15
N TYR A 30 5.87 1.20 6.89
CA TYR A 30 7.18 0.89 7.43
C TYR A 30 7.59 1.94 8.45
N ARG A 31 8.42 1.55 9.42
CA ARG A 31 8.98 2.47 10.41
C ARG A 31 10.48 2.30 10.61
N PHE A 32 11.13 3.38 11.04
CA PHE A 32 12.53 3.42 11.44
C PHE A 32 12.67 4.39 12.62
N LYS A 33 13.47 4.03 13.64
CA LYS A 33 13.81 4.94 14.75
C LYS A 33 15.21 5.49 14.51
N ASP A 34 15.34 6.81 14.46
CA ASP A 34 16.64 7.44 14.26
C ASP A 34 17.50 7.47 15.54
N LYS A 35 18.71 8.02 15.41
CA LYS A 35 19.69 8.14 16.50
C LYS A 35 19.24 9.05 17.65
N ASN A 36 18.34 9.99 17.38
CA ASN A 36 17.77 10.89 18.39
C ASN A 36 16.51 10.29 19.03
N GLY A 37 16.09 9.12 18.55
CA GLY A 37 14.95 8.38 19.05
C GLY A 37 13.61 8.74 18.40
N VAL A 38 13.62 9.51 17.31
CA VAL A 38 12.40 9.90 16.59
C VAL A 38 11.96 8.77 15.66
N TRP A 39 10.67 8.44 15.67
CA TRP A 39 10.07 7.49 14.74
C TRP A 39 9.75 8.15 13.41
N HIS A 40 10.25 7.56 12.33
CA HIS A 40 9.96 7.92 10.94
C HIS A 40 9.08 6.84 10.32
N PHE A 41 8.01 7.24 9.64
CA PHE A 41 7.09 6.33 8.95
C PHE A 41 7.07 6.61 7.45
N THR A 42 6.83 5.58 6.64
CA THR A 42 6.70 5.69 5.18
C THR A 42 5.85 4.55 4.62
N ASN A 43 5.19 4.78 3.49
CA ASN A 43 4.51 3.75 2.69
C ASN A 43 5.42 3.10 1.63
N VAL A 44 6.64 3.61 1.44
CA VAL A 44 7.60 3.08 0.45
C VAL A 44 8.90 2.73 1.16
N ARG A 45 9.33 1.47 1.04
CA ARG A 45 10.60 1.02 1.61
C ARG A 45 11.78 1.45 0.74
N SER A 46 12.09 2.75 0.74
CA SER A 46 13.19 3.35 -0.02
C SER A 46 14.56 3.19 0.65
N ASP A 47 14.60 2.85 1.94
CA ASP A 47 15.83 2.70 2.72
C ASP A 47 15.81 1.38 3.53
N PRO A 48 16.92 0.63 3.57
CA PRO A 48 17.00 -0.67 4.23
C PRO A 48 16.81 -0.62 5.75
N ARG A 49 16.93 0.54 6.40
CA ARG A 49 16.70 0.71 7.85
C ARG A 49 15.23 0.57 8.22
N TYR A 50 14.33 0.84 7.28
CA TYR A 50 12.90 0.66 7.49
C TYR A 50 12.54 -0.81 7.68
N ARG A 51 11.71 -1.07 8.68
CA ARG A 51 11.14 -2.38 9.00
C ARG A 51 9.62 -2.29 8.86
N LEU A 52 9.01 -3.38 8.41
CA LEU A 52 7.55 -3.46 8.28
C LEU A 52 6.90 -3.23 9.65
N TYR A 53 5.94 -2.30 9.69
CA TYR A 53 5.18 -1.98 10.89
C TYR A 53 3.73 -2.45 10.78
N MET A 54 3.09 -2.19 9.64
CA MET A 54 1.70 -2.58 9.38
C MET A 54 1.54 -2.96 7.92
N ARG A 55 0.89 -4.09 7.65
CA ARG A 55 0.53 -4.48 6.28
C ARG A 55 -0.80 -3.87 5.87
N GLU A 56 -0.89 -3.46 4.62
CA GLU A 56 -2.17 -3.12 4.00
C GLU A 56 -3.09 -4.35 3.99
N GLY A 57 -4.37 -4.15 4.31
CA GLY A 57 -5.38 -5.21 4.25
C GLY A 57 -5.21 -6.35 5.26
N GLY A 58 -4.28 -6.25 6.21
CA GLY A 58 -3.97 -7.34 7.14
C GLY A 58 -5.05 -7.63 8.19
N LEU A 59 -5.97 -6.68 8.43
CA LEU A 59 -7.01 -6.79 9.45
C LEU A 59 -8.38 -6.34 8.91
N LYS A 60 -9.45 -6.88 9.50
CA LYS A 60 -10.83 -6.39 9.29
C LYS A 60 -11.01 -5.02 9.95
N ALA A 61 -11.88 -4.16 9.40
CA ALA A 61 -12.14 -2.81 9.93
C ALA A 61 -12.40 -2.78 11.45
N ARG A 62 -13.24 -3.68 11.97
CA ARG A 62 -13.52 -3.80 13.41
C ARG A 62 -12.26 -4.04 14.24
N GLN A 63 -11.32 -4.82 13.72
CA GLN A 63 -10.10 -5.16 14.44
C GLN A 63 -9.16 -3.95 14.56
N TYR A 64 -9.13 -3.07 13.55
CA TYR A 64 -8.38 -1.81 13.65
C TYR A 64 -8.94 -0.92 14.74
N ILE A 65 -10.26 -0.77 14.83
CA ILE A 65 -10.90 0.02 15.90
C ILE A 65 -10.46 -0.49 17.26
N ILE A 66 -10.63 -1.80 17.52
CA ILE A 66 -10.29 -2.41 18.81
C ILE A 66 -8.80 -2.25 19.14
N ASN A 67 -7.91 -2.52 18.18
CA ASN A 67 -6.48 -2.49 18.43
C ASN A 67 -5.94 -1.08 18.71
N TYR A 68 -6.59 -0.05 18.17
CA TYR A 68 -6.14 1.34 18.31
C TYR A 68 -6.96 2.16 19.29
N ASP A 69 -8.11 1.65 19.76
CA ASP A 69 -9.04 2.33 20.67
C ASP A 69 -8.34 2.99 21.86
N ALA A 70 -7.56 2.20 22.60
CA ALA A 70 -6.82 2.67 23.78
C ALA A 70 -5.82 3.78 23.45
N ILE A 71 -5.16 3.73 22.29
CA ILE A 71 -4.17 4.74 21.88
C ILE A 71 -4.88 6.02 21.41
N ILE A 72 -6.01 5.88 20.71
CA ILE A 72 -6.84 7.01 20.27
C ILE A 72 -7.35 7.78 21.49
N HIS A 73 -7.91 7.08 22.48
CA HIS A 73 -8.40 7.70 23.71
C HIS A 73 -7.28 8.40 24.48
N LYS A 74 -6.14 7.73 24.68
CA LYS A 74 -4.99 8.34 25.35
C LYS A 74 -4.50 9.61 24.65
N ALA A 75 -4.47 9.61 23.31
CA ALA A 75 -4.05 10.79 22.56
C ALA A 75 -5.07 11.94 22.68
N ALA A 76 -6.36 11.64 22.63
CA ALA A 76 -7.44 12.62 22.76
C ALA A 76 -7.50 13.27 24.16
N GLU A 77 -7.03 12.58 25.20
CA GLU A 77 -6.90 13.15 26.55
C GLU A 77 -5.68 14.06 26.69
N GLN A 78 -4.64 13.82 25.89
CA GLN A 78 -3.34 14.49 26.02
C GLN A 78 -3.22 15.78 25.18
N PHE A 79 -3.98 15.89 24.09
CA PHE A 79 -3.92 17.00 23.12
C PHE A 79 -5.31 17.56 22.83
#